data_AF-A0A2H9L8K9-F1
#
_entry.id   AF-A0A2H9L8K9-F1
#
_cell.length_a   1.000
_cell.length_b   1.000
_cell.length_c   1.000
_cell.angle_alpha   90.00
_cell.angle_beta   90.00
_cell.angle_gamma   90.00
#
_symmetry.space_group_name_H-M   'P 1'
#
loop_
_entity.id
_entity.type
_entity.pdbx_description
1 polymer ?
#
loop_
_entity_poly.entity_id
_entity_poly.type
_entity_poly.pdbx_seq_one_letter_code
_entity_poly.pdbx_strand_id
1 'polypeptide(L)'
;MPEPNPERNLRVLPCAKYFSPIFAGTAIAQVLKRKGYVCITSPAGLELESIAQSAGLRMIEKHEQRVHKSLTRSIYVMKKK
;
A
#
# COMPACT_ATOMS: atom_id res chain seq x y z
N MET A 1 -27.64 -24.94 -0.30
CA MET A 1 -26.25 -24.52 -0.01
C MET A 1 -25.59 -24.24 -1.36
N PRO A 2 -25.03 -23.05 -1.63
CA PRO A 2 -24.36 -22.82 -2.90
C PRO A 2 -22.97 -23.48 -2.90
N GLU A 3 -22.69 -24.23 -3.97
CA GLU A 3 -21.44 -24.95 -4.26
C GLU A 3 -20.22 -24.00 -4.33
N PRO A 4 -19.00 -24.47 -3.99
CA PRO A 4 -17.80 -23.65 -4.03
C PRO A 4 -17.39 -23.35 -5.48
N ASN A 5 -17.36 -22.05 -5.82
CA ASN A 5 -16.93 -21.57 -7.14
C ASN A 5 -15.45 -21.93 -7.41
N PRO A 6 -15.13 -22.70 -8.48
CA PRO A 6 -13.77 -23.15 -8.81
C PRO A 6 -12.83 -22.03 -9.31
N GLU A 7 -13.31 -20.80 -9.47
CA GLU A 7 -12.48 -19.66 -9.92
C GLU A 7 -11.68 -18.97 -8.79
N ARG A 8 -11.68 -19.51 -7.57
CA ARG A 8 -10.78 -19.07 -6.48
C ARG A 8 -9.32 -19.55 -6.66
N ASN A 9 -8.82 -19.59 -7.89
CA ASN A 9 -7.39 -19.56 -8.16
C ASN A 9 -6.99 -18.12 -8.47
N LEU A 10 -7.12 -17.27 -7.44
CA LEU A 10 -6.41 -16.00 -7.42
C LEU A 10 -4.93 -16.36 -7.32
N ARG A 11 -4.30 -16.54 -8.48
CA ARG A 11 -2.85 -16.51 -8.61
C ARG A 11 -2.42 -15.26 -7.86
N VAL A 12 -1.82 -15.46 -6.68
CA VAL A 12 -1.05 -14.43 -6.00
C VAL A 12 0.14 -14.23 -6.92
N LEU A 13 -0.07 -13.41 -7.96
CA LEU A 13 1.00 -12.89 -8.76
C LEU A 13 1.97 -12.24 -7.76
N PRO A 14 3.28 -12.52 -7.85
CA PRO A 14 4.25 -11.82 -7.04
C PRO A 14 4.26 -10.37 -7.51
N CYS A 15 3.35 -9.55 -6.97
CA CYS A 15 3.26 -8.12 -7.22
C CYS A 15 4.55 -7.38 -6.79
N ALA A 16 5.44 -8.08 -6.09
CA ALA A 16 6.79 -7.65 -5.74
C ALA A 16 7.71 -7.34 -6.94
N LYS A 17 7.33 -7.67 -8.18
CA LYS A 17 8.20 -7.46 -9.35
C LYS A 17 7.87 -6.27 -10.27
N TYR A 18 6.73 -5.59 -10.08
CA TYR A 18 6.33 -4.49 -10.98
C TYR A 18 6.07 -3.15 -10.27
N PHE A 19 6.15 -3.10 -8.95
CA PHE A 19 6.00 -1.86 -8.23
C PHE A 19 7.35 -1.16 -8.16
N SER A 20 7.74 -0.48 -9.25
CA SER A 20 8.83 0.51 -9.14
C SER A 20 8.38 1.53 -8.08
N PRO A 21 9.05 1.58 -6.91
CA PRO A 21 8.53 2.33 -5.78
C PRO A 21 8.49 3.83 -6.06
N ILE A 22 9.34 4.28 -7.00
CA ILE A 22 9.55 5.68 -7.35
C ILE A 22 8.35 6.28 -8.09
N PHE A 23 7.61 5.50 -8.88
CA PHE A 23 6.56 6.04 -9.76
C PHE A 23 5.17 6.11 -9.12
N ALA A 24 4.84 5.19 -8.22
CA ALA A 24 3.49 5.14 -7.64
C ALA A 24 3.24 6.24 -6.58
N GLY A 25 4.27 6.58 -5.78
CA GLY A 25 4.14 7.61 -4.73
C GLY A 25 3.92 9.00 -5.31
N THR A 26 4.58 9.32 -6.42
CA THR A 26 4.53 10.63 -7.09
C THR A 26 3.20 10.85 -7.79
N ALA A 27 2.67 9.85 -8.50
CA ALA A 27 1.37 9.94 -9.17
C ALA A 27 0.22 10.21 -8.18
N ILE A 28 0.21 9.51 -7.04
CA ILE A 28 -0.80 9.70 -6.00
C ILE A 28 -0.70 11.10 -5.37
N ALA A 29 0.52 11.56 -5.08
CA ALA A 29 0.74 12.89 -4.54
C ALA A 29 0.27 14.01 -5.49
N GLN A 30 0.38 13.82 -6.82
CA GLN A 30 -0.06 14.82 -7.80
C GLN A 30 -1.59 14.98 -7.83
N VAL A 31 -2.35 13.89 -7.74
CA VAL A 31 -3.83 13.94 -7.80
C VAL A 31 -4.49 14.36 -6.47
N LEU A 32 -3.78 14.23 -5.35
CA LEU A 32 -4.28 14.66 -4.04
C LEU A 32 -4.47 16.19 -3.98
N LYS A 33 -5.63 16.62 -3.48
CA LYS A 33 -5.86 18.02 -3.11
C LYS A 33 -4.89 18.44 -1.99
N ARG A 34 -4.62 19.74 -1.87
CA ARG A 34 -3.76 20.28 -0.80
C ARG A 34 -4.32 19.87 0.57
N LYS A 35 -3.45 19.44 1.49
CA LYS A 35 -3.82 18.83 2.80
C LYS A 35 -4.64 17.54 2.71
N GLY A 36 -4.77 16.94 1.51
CA GLY A 36 -5.47 15.68 1.30
C GLY A 36 -4.74 14.50 1.95
N TYR A 37 -5.51 13.46 2.26
CA TYR A 37 -5.02 12.25 2.92
C TYR A 37 -5.04 11.07 1.95
N VAL A 38 -4.07 10.17 2.11
CA VAL A 38 -4.05 8.88 1.45
C VAL A 38 -3.75 7.80 2.47
N CYS A 39 -4.50 6.70 2.38
CA CYS A 39 -4.27 5.48 3.13
C CYS A 39 -3.79 4.40 2.16
N ILE A 40 -2.61 3.83 2.41
CA ILE A 40 -2.01 2.76 1.59
C ILE A 40 -1.67 1.59 2.49
N THR A 41 -1.95 0.37 2.04
CA THR A 41 -1.51 -0.87 2.69
C THR A 41 -0.41 -1.53 1.89
N SER A 42 0.66 -1.94 2.56
CA SER A 42 1.70 -2.79 1.97
C SER A 42 1.99 -4.00 2.86
N PRO A 43 2.59 -5.07 2.32
CA PRO A 43 3.23 -6.09 3.14
C PRO A 43 4.36 -5.48 3.97
N ALA A 44 4.59 -5.98 5.19
CA ALA A 44 5.55 -5.40 6.15
C ALA A 44 7.00 -5.33 5.65
N GLY A 45 7.37 -6.09 4.60
CA GLY A 45 8.70 -6.04 4.00
C GLY A 45 8.94 -4.89 3.02
N LEU A 46 7.92 -4.07 2.71
CA LEU A 46 8.05 -2.95 1.79
C LEU A 46 8.03 -1.63 2.57
N GLU A 47 9.16 -0.92 2.62
CA GLU A 47 9.18 0.39 3.27
C GLU A 47 8.71 1.51 2.32
N LEU A 48 7.57 2.11 2.66
CA LEU A 48 6.89 3.17 1.91
C LEU A 48 7.24 4.57 2.41
N GLU A 49 7.82 4.71 3.60
CA GLU A 49 8.06 6.02 4.20
C GLU A 49 9.03 6.88 3.38
N SER A 50 10.16 6.33 2.95
CA SER A 50 11.17 7.07 2.15
C SER A 50 10.61 7.54 0.81
N ILE A 51 9.82 6.69 0.16
CA ILE A 51 9.13 6.98 -1.10
C ILE A 51 8.12 8.11 -0.90
N ALA A 52 7.30 8.01 0.15
CA ALA A 52 6.28 9.01 0.47
C ALA A 52 6.90 10.38 0.75
N GLN A 53 7.99 10.42 1.52
CA GLN A 53 8.72 11.66 1.81
C GLN A 53 9.26 12.30 0.52
N SER A 54 9.85 11.51 -0.38
CA SER A 54 10.34 12.00 -1.68
C SER A 54 9.21 12.52 -2.59
N ALA A 55 8.00 12.00 -2.43
CA ALA A 55 6.82 12.40 -3.19
C ALA A 55 6.07 13.62 -2.60
N GLY A 56 6.59 14.25 -1.53
CA GLY A 56 5.95 15.39 -0.88
C GLY A 56 4.78 15.03 0.03
N LEU A 57 4.68 13.75 0.42
CA LEU A 57 3.75 13.28 1.44
C LEU A 57 4.43 13.26 2.82
N ARG A 58 3.66 13.59 3.85
CA ARG A 58 4.07 13.49 5.25
C ARG A 58 3.43 12.25 5.87
N MET A 59 4.21 11.42 6.54
CA MET A 59 3.69 10.31 7.34
C MET A 59 2.92 10.86 8.54
N ILE A 60 1.71 10.36 8.77
CA ILE A 60 0.85 10.73 9.89
C ILE A 60 0.73 9.56 10.85
N GLU A 61 0.39 8.37 10.34
CA GLU A 61 0.25 7.16 11.13
C GLU A 61 0.79 5.94 10.38
N LYS A 62 1.30 4.97 11.14
CA LYS A 62 1.67 3.63 10.66
C LYS A 62 1.06 2.63 11.62
N HIS A 63 0.23 1.74 11.08
CA HIS A 63 -0.40 0.65 11.85
C HIS A 63 0.08 -0.69 11.31
N GLU A 64 0.26 -1.67 12.17
CA GLU A 64 0.57 -3.04 11.76
C GLU A 64 -0.64 -3.94 11.94
N GLN A 65 -0.90 -4.76 10.92
CA GLN A 65 -1.99 -5.72 10.93
C GLN A 65 -1.47 -7.10 10.55
N ARG A 66 -1.54 -8.04 11.49
CA ARG A 66 -1.29 -9.45 11.23
C ARG A 66 -2.53 -10.05 10.57
N VAL A 67 -2.41 -10.49 9.31
CA VAL A 67 -3.53 -11.05 8.54
C VAL A 67 -3.59 -12.56 8.75
N HIS A 68 -2.48 -13.26 8.54
CA HIS A 68 -2.35 -14.71 8.78
C HIS A 68 -0.89 -15.08 9.08
N LYS A 69 -0.61 -16.38 9.23
CA LYS A 69 0.68 -16.93 9.71
C LYS A 69 1.94 -16.31 9.08
N SER A 70 1.90 -15.96 7.80
CA SER A 70 3.05 -15.48 7.02
C SER A 70 2.87 -14.07 6.44
N LEU A 71 1.75 -13.39 6.70
CA LEU A 71 1.46 -12.09 6.14
C LEU A 71 1.10 -11.09 7.22
N THR A 72 2.05 -10.19 7.47
CA THR A 72 1.84 -8.94 8.19
C THR A 72 1.77 -7.82 7.17
N ARG A 73 0.82 -6.92 7.33
CA ARG A 73 0.67 -5.72 6.51
C ARG A 73 0.91 -4.50 7.37
N SER A 74 1.47 -3.47 6.78
CA SER A 74 1.58 -2.14 7.35
C SER A 74 0.60 -1.23 6.63
N ILE A 75 -0.21 -0.51 7.41
CA ILE A 75 -1.18 0.48 6.95
C ILE A 75 -0.56 1.84 7.20
N TYR A 76 -0.40 2.62 6.15
CA TYR A 76 0.21 3.94 6.19
C TYR A 76 -0.84 5.00 5.92
N VAL A 77 -0.96 5.97 6.82
CA VAL A 77 -1.76 7.17 6.62
C VAL A 77 -0.81 8.33 6.38
N MET A 78 -0.94 8.95 5.21
CA MET A 78 -0.07 10.03 4.76
C MET A 78 -0.88 11.24 4.33
N LYS A 79 -0.28 12.42 4.47
CA LYS A 79 -0.91 13.70 4.13
C LYS A 79 -0.06 14.46 3.13
N LYS A 80 -0.68 15.01 2.07
CA LYS A 80 0.00 15.94 1.17
C LYS A 80 0.33 17.24 1.91
N LYS A 81 1.59 17.65 1.84
CA LYS A 81 2.07 18.92 2.41
C LYS A 81 1.30 20.12 1.84
#